data_AF-A0A7W9H8N5-F1
#
_entry.id   AF-A0A7W9H8N5-F1
#
_cell.length_a   1.000
_cell.length_b   1.000
_cell.length_c   1.000
_cell.angle_alpha   90.00
_cell.angle_beta   90.00
_cell.angle_gamma   90.00
#
_symmetry.space_group_name_H-M   'P 1'
#
loop_
_entity.id
_entity.type
_entity.pdbx_description
1 polymer ?
#
loop_
_entity_poly.entity_id
_entity_poly.type
_entity_poly.pdbx_seq_one_letter_code
_entity_poly.pdbx_strand_id
1 'polypeptide(L)'
;MNSFRHRHRSVSRVFLRLPALALLITAAACSSADDSASAAVPSPGAKVAELCRNLDKVLPAKVDGERREDPEPASALTAGWGSPAIILRCGVPQPPKMVDPKVADGRDPDAVAGGVNGVDWLMEKQDDGGYRFTSANREAYVEVAVPEGVDSSGVLTDLASAVKKAIPKGIAS
;
A
#
# COMPACT_ATOMS: atom_id res chain seq x y z
N MET A 1 -72.09 -13.72 -25.89
CA MET A 1 -73.13 -13.81 -24.85
C MET A 1 -73.16 -12.54 -24.01
N ASN A 2 -74.36 -11.98 -23.91
CA ASN A 2 -74.96 -11.12 -22.88
C ASN A 2 -74.13 -10.11 -22.07
N SER A 3 -74.44 -8.85 -22.37
CA SER A 3 -74.59 -7.74 -21.43
C SER A 3 -75.51 -8.11 -20.25
N PHE A 4 -75.19 -7.71 -19.02
CA PHE A 4 -76.19 -7.18 -18.06
C PHE A 4 -75.55 -6.19 -17.08
N ARG A 5 -76.31 -5.12 -16.85
CA ARG A 5 -76.00 -3.87 -16.14
C ARG A 5 -76.42 -3.97 -14.66
N HIS A 6 -75.82 -3.17 -13.78
CA HIS A 6 -76.48 -2.32 -12.74
C HIS A 6 -75.40 -1.70 -11.83
N ARG A 7 -75.06 -0.41 -11.95
CA ARG A 7 -75.65 0.79 -11.30
C ARG A 7 -75.85 0.70 -9.77
N HIS A 8 -74.98 1.38 -9.03
CA HIS A 8 -75.30 2.23 -7.86
C HIS A 8 -74.45 3.52 -7.99
N ARG A 9 -75.02 4.65 -8.43
CA ARG A 9 -75.52 5.77 -7.59
C ARG A 9 -74.60 6.05 -6.39
N SER A 10 -73.60 6.93 -6.48
CA SER A 10 -73.59 8.42 -6.52
C SER A 10 -73.66 9.07 -5.12
N VAL A 11 -72.89 10.17 -4.99
CA VAL A 11 -72.83 11.22 -3.94
C VAL A 11 -72.32 10.79 -2.55
N SER A 12 -71.41 11.46 -1.84
CA SER A 12 -70.99 12.88 -1.75
C SER A 12 -69.54 12.94 -1.20
N ARG A 13 -68.65 13.80 -1.74
CA ARG A 13 -68.10 15.04 -1.12
C ARG A 13 -67.65 14.82 0.35
N VAL A 14 -66.41 15.08 0.76
CA VAL A 14 -65.77 16.42 0.83
C VAL A 14 -64.27 16.25 1.12
N PHE A 15 -63.48 16.99 0.36
CA PHE A 15 -62.15 17.55 0.60
C PHE A 15 -61.48 17.37 1.98
N LEU A 16 -60.25 16.88 1.97
CA LEU A 16 -59.16 17.60 2.64
C LEU A 16 -57.86 17.50 1.82
N ARG A 17 -57.33 18.65 1.46
CA ARG A 17 -56.08 18.86 0.72
C ARG A 17 -54.90 18.68 1.67
N LEU A 18 -53.87 17.95 1.26
CA LEU A 18 -52.49 18.29 1.61
C LEU A 18 -51.60 18.16 0.35
N PRO A 19 -51.03 19.26 -0.16
CA PRO A 19 -50.13 19.25 -1.29
C PRO A 19 -48.68 19.00 -0.84
N ALA A 20 -47.90 18.41 -1.74
CA ALA A 20 -46.49 18.71 -2.02
C ALA A 20 -45.46 18.58 -0.88
N LEU A 21 -44.62 17.54 -0.94
CA LEU A 21 -43.21 17.63 -1.37
C LEU A 21 -42.56 16.25 -1.11
N ALA A 22 -42.41 15.44 -2.16
CA ALA A 22 -41.47 14.34 -2.11
C ALA A 22 -40.05 14.93 -2.24
N LEU A 23 -39.41 15.25 -1.11
CA LEU A 23 -37.99 15.55 -1.09
C LEU A 23 -37.23 14.23 -1.36
N LEU A 24 -36.90 14.00 -2.63
CA LEU A 24 -35.82 13.09 -3.01
C LEU A 24 -34.52 13.71 -2.50
N ILE A 25 -34.08 13.29 -1.33
CA ILE A 25 -32.74 13.58 -0.83
C ILE A 25 -31.80 12.67 -1.64
N THR A 26 -31.35 13.16 -2.78
CA THR A 26 -30.16 12.62 -3.45
C THR A 26 -28.97 13.00 -2.60
N ALA A 27 -28.64 12.16 -1.62
CA ALA A 27 -27.33 12.22 -0.98
C ALA A 27 -26.29 11.87 -2.06
N ALA A 28 -25.70 12.91 -2.67
CA ALA A 28 -24.47 12.76 -3.40
C ALA A 28 -23.41 12.34 -2.37
N ALA A 29 -23.21 11.03 -2.23
CA ALA A 29 -22.07 10.47 -1.51
C ALA A 29 -20.82 10.78 -2.34
N CYS A 30 -20.32 12.02 -2.25
CA CYS A 30 -18.96 12.36 -2.64
C CYS A 30 -18.03 11.77 -1.58
N SER A 31 -17.83 10.45 -1.62
CA SER A 31 -16.69 9.82 -0.97
C SER A 31 -15.57 9.78 -2.02
N SER A 32 -14.96 10.92 -2.30
CA SER A 32 -13.53 10.89 -2.66
C SER A 32 -12.81 10.59 -1.34
N ALA A 33 -12.80 9.31 -0.96
CA ALA A 33 -11.76 8.87 -0.05
C ALA A 33 -10.46 9.16 -0.81
N ASP A 34 -9.58 9.97 -0.24
CA ASP A 34 -8.24 10.12 -0.77
C ASP A 34 -7.64 8.70 -0.80
N ASP A 35 -7.57 8.10 -1.99
CA ASP A 35 -7.11 6.73 -2.26
C ASP A 35 -5.59 6.57 -2.02
N SER A 36 -4.97 7.54 -1.33
CA SER A 36 -3.58 7.46 -0.91
C SER A 36 -3.37 6.24 -0.02
N ALA A 37 -2.46 5.36 -0.41
CA ALA A 37 -2.06 4.23 0.41
C ALA A 37 -1.59 4.70 1.80
N SER A 38 -1.72 3.86 2.82
CA SER A 38 -1.23 4.19 4.17
C SER A 38 -0.05 3.30 4.55
N ALA A 39 0.98 3.92 5.16
CA ALA A 39 2.15 3.20 5.65
C ALA A 39 2.57 3.70 7.03
N ALA A 40 2.84 2.76 7.94
CA ALA A 40 3.37 3.10 9.26
C ALA A 40 4.79 3.66 9.14
N VAL A 41 4.97 4.94 9.49
CA VAL A 41 6.27 5.62 9.46
C VAL A 41 7.21 5.04 10.52
N PRO A 42 8.39 4.50 10.13
CA PRO A 42 9.39 4.04 11.10
C PRO A 42 9.92 5.19 11.98
N SER A 43 10.36 4.87 13.19
CA SER A 43 10.98 5.84 14.12
C SER A 43 12.37 5.39 14.55
N PRO A 44 13.36 5.38 13.64
CA PRO A 44 14.71 4.93 13.94
C PRO A 44 15.53 6.02 14.65
N GLY A 45 16.70 5.66 15.16
CA GLY A 45 17.67 6.61 15.72
C GLY A 45 18.15 7.65 14.69
N ALA A 46 18.72 8.76 15.17
CA ALA A 46 19.04 9.93 14.35
C ALA A 46 19.94 9.63 13.12
N LYS A 47 20.95 8.75 13.29
CA LYS A 47 21.87 8.33 12.21
C LYS A 47 21.10 7.62 11.09
N VAL A 48 20.28 6.63 11.44
CA VAL A 48 19.48 5.87 10.46
C VAL A 48 18.44 6.78 9.81
N ALA A 49 17.79 7.66 10.58
CA ALA A 49 16.83 8.62 10.04
C ALA A 49 17.49 9.56 9.00
N GLU A 50 18.75 9.95 9.20
CA GLU A 50 19.51 10.74 8.23
C GLU A 50 19.79 9.97 6.94
N LEU A 51 20.24 8.71 7.05
CA LEU A 51 20.44 7.84 5.88
C LEU A 51 19.14 7.67 5.07
N CYS A 52 18.02 7.47 5.75
CA CYS A 52 16.73 7.32 5.11
C CYS A 52 16.24 8.60 4.42
N ARG A 53 16.45 9.78 5.02
CA ARG A 53 16.19 11.07 4.35
C ARG A 53 17.08 11.27 3.12
N ASN A 54 18.29 10.71 3.12
CA ASN A 54 19.15 10.76 1.94
C ASN A 54 18.70 9.76 0.86
N LEU A 55 18.17 8.60 1.25
CA LEU A 55 17.55 7.64 0.34
C LEU A 55 16.36 8.27 -0.37
N ASP A 56 15.44 8.87 0.38
CA ASP A 56 14.24 9.53 -0.14
C ASP A 56 14.51 10.50 -1.30
N LYS A 57 15.58 11.32 -1.18
CA LYS A 57 16.01 12.27 -2.21
C LYS A 57 16.50 11.64 -3.51
N VAL A 58 16.93 10.38 -3.46
CA VAL A 58 17.50 9.67 -4.62
C VAL A 58 16.64 8.50 -5.07
N LEU A 59 15.46 8.30 -4.47
CA LEU A 59 14.49 7.32 -4.93
C LEU A 59 14.04 7.64 -6.37
N PRO A 60 13.82 6.61 -7.20
CA PRO A 60 13.41 6.83 -8.57
C PRO A 60 11.97 7.37 -8.64
N ALA A 61 11.70 8.18 -9.66
CA ALA A 61 10.36 8.68 -9.93
C ALA A 61 9.38 7.57 -10.37
N LYS A 62 9.92 6.42 -10.80
CA LYS A 62 9.16 5.23 -11.15
C LYS A 62 9.80 3.96 -10.63
N VAL A 63 8.96 2.98 -10.30
CA VAL A 63 9.34 1.62 -9.93
C VAL A 63 8.36 0.68 -10.61
N ASP A 64 8.85 -0.33 -11.33
CA ASP A 64 8.02 -1.24 -12.12
C ASP A 64 7.07 -0.51 -13.09
N GLY A 65 7.54 0.60 -13.67
CA GLY A 65 6.75 1.46 -14.56
C GLY A 65 5.74 2.39 -13.87
N GLU A 66 5.39 2.13 -12.61
CA GLU A 66 4.47 2.90 -11.79
C GLU A 66 5.08 4.20 -11.30
N ARG A 67 4.30 5.28 -11.27
CA ARG A 67 4.77 6.59 -10.78
C ARG A 67 4.77 6.64 -9.26
N ARG A 68 5.70 7.43 -8.72
CA ARG A 68 5.77 7.70 -7.28
C ARG A 68 4.51 8.41 -6.79
N GLU A 69 3.86 7.80 -5.81
CA GLU A 69 2.66 8.25 -5.11
C GLU A 69 2.84 7.87 -3.63
N ASP A 70 3.34 8.82 -2.83
CA ASP A 70 3.77 8.53 -1.46
C ASP A 70 2.58 8.27 -0.53
N PRO A 71 2.72 7.35 0.45
CA PRO A 71 1.65 7.01 1.36
C PRO A 71 1.47 8.05 2.48
N GLU A 72 0.29 8.03 3.10
CA GLU A 72 -0.03 8.81 4.29
C GLU A 72 0.28 8.04 5.60
N PRO A 73 0.76 8.72 6.65
CA PRO A 73 1.09 10.14 6.69
C PRO A 73 2.40 10.46 5.94
N ALA A 74 2.44 11.61 5.25
CA ALA A 74 3.63 12.06 4.53
C ALA A 74 4.91 12.04 5.39
N SER A 75 5.96 11.38 4.90
CA SER A 75 7.23 11.22 5.61
C SER A 75 8.38 10.92 4.66
N ALA A 76 9.56 11.49 4.93
CA ALA A 76 10.80 11.18 4.22
C ALA A 76 11.39 9.80 4.56
N LEU A 77 10.67 8.97 5.33
CA LEU A 77 11.04 7.59 5.64
C LEU A 77 10.16 6.57 4.93
N THR A 78 9.18 7.03 4.16
CA THR A 78 8.22 6.19 3.43
C THR A 78 8.07 6.70 2.00
N ALA A 79 7.93 5.79 1.06
CA ALA A 79 7.62 6.14 -0.33
C ALA A 79 6.69 5.08 -0.94
N GLY A 80 5.92 5.46 -1.94
CA GLY A 80 4.95 4.58 -2.58
C GLY A 80 4.96 4.70 -4.10
N TRP A 81 4.53 3.64 -4.79
CA TRP A 81 4.33 3.65 -6.25
C TRP A 81 3.10 2.84 -6.63
N GLY A 82 2.25 3.42 -7.49
CA GLY A 82 1.10 2.75 -8.08
C GLY A 82 -0.05 2.42 -7.11
N SER A 83 -1.03 1.68 -7.63
CA SER A 83 -2.19 1.17 -6.88
C SER A 83 -2.65 -0.17 -7.48
N PRO A 84 -2.55 -1.31 -6.77
CA PRO A 84 -2.11 -1.47 -5.38
C PRO A 84 -0.66 -1.02 -5.16
N ALA A 85 -0.40 -0.34 -4.05
CA ALA A 85 0.86 0.36 -3.86
C ALA A 85 2.02 -0.57 -3.51
N ILE A 86 3.15 -0.39 -4.20
CA ILE A 86 4.46 -0.83 -3.72
C ILE A 86 4.89 0.16 -2.65
N ILE A 87 5.17 -0.31 -1.43
CA ILE A 87 5.47 0.56 -0.29
C ILE A 87 6.89 0.33 0.20
N LEU A 88 7.70 1.39 0.23
CA LEU A 88 9.02 1.40 0.85
C LEU A 88 8.94 2.06 2.23
N ARG A 89 9.56 1.42 3.23
CA ARG A 89 9.75 1.95 4.59
C ARG A 89 11.22 1.84 4.97
N CYS A 90 11.88 2.95 5.26
CA CYS A 90 13.29 2.97 5.62
C CYS A 90 13.49 3.15 7.13
N GLY A 91 14.42 2.38 7.70
CA GLY A 91 14.72 2.41 9.12
C GLY A 91 13.81 1.52 9.96
N VAL A 92 13.31 0.43 9.37
CA VAL A 92 12.62 -0.61 10.13
C VAL A 92 13.62 -1.32 11.07
N PRO A 93 13.16 -1.91 12.19
CA PRO A 93 14.01 -2.78 13.01
C PRO A 93 14.48 -4.00 12.21
N GLN A 94 15.56 -4.64 12.66
CA GLN A 94 16.02 -5.90 12.06
C GLN A 94 14.91 -6.97 12.18
N PRO A 95 14.40 -7.52 11.07
CA PRO A 95 13.43 -8.59 11.14
C PRO A 95 14.04 -9.85 11.78
N PRO A 96 13.32 -10.58 12.65
CA PRO A 96 13.86 -11.80 13.28
C PRO A 96 14.33 -12.86 12.27
N LYS A 97 13.62 -13.00 11.14
CA LYS A 97 13.99 -13.92 10.05
C LYS A 97 15.35 -13.58 9.41
N MET A 98 15.84 -12.35 9.53
CA MET A 98 17.13 -11.95 8.97
C MET A 98 18.31 -12.65 9.65
N VAL A 99 18.15 -13.08 10.91
CA VAL A 99 19.17 -13.78 11.70
C VAL A 99 18.83 -15.25 11.93
N ASP A 100 17.76 -15.76 11.31
CA ASP A 100 17.39 -17.17 11.41
C ASP A 100 18.29 -18.01 10.47
N PRO A 101 19.07 -18.97 10.99
CA PRO A 101 19.91 -19.84 10.15
C PRO A 101 19.09 -20.65 9.13
N LYS A 102 17.81 -20.93 9.38
CA LYS A 102 16.95 -21.60 8.39
C LYS A 102 16.77 -20.78 7.13
N VAL A 103 16.72 -19.45 7.23
CA VAL A 103 16.60 -18.57 6.06
C VAL A 103 17.91 -18.57 5.28
N ALA A 104 19.05 -18.49 5.99
CA ALA A 104 20.38 -18.55 5.36
C ALA A 104 20.63 -19.89 4.65
N ASP A 105 20.14 -20.98 5.23
CA ASP A 105 20.26 -22.33 4.67
C ASP A 105 19.18 -22.66 3.62
N GLY A 106 18.24 -21.75 3.34
CA GLY A 106 17.12 -21.99 2.41
C GLY A 106 16.12 -23.05 2.89
N ARG A 107 16.02 -23.25 4.20
CA ARG A 107 15.14 -24.22 4.87
C ARG A 107 13.87 -23.60 5.46
N ASP A 108 13.75 -22.28 5.48
CA ASP A 108 12.51 -21.61 5.86
C ASP A 108 11.51 -21.67 4.68
N PRO A 109 10.26 -22.08 4.90
CA PRO A 109 9.28 -22.25 3.81
C PRO A 109 8.82 -20.92 3.20
N ASP A 110 8.90 -19.82 3.96
CA ASP A 110 8.31 -18.53 3.57
C ASP A 110 9.35 -17.42 3.50
N ALA A 111 10.64 -17.74 3.65
CA ALA A 111 11.70 -16.76 3.60
C ALA A 111 13.01 -17.30 3.02
N VAL A 112 13.65 -16.50 2.20
CA VAL A 112 14.96 -16.81 1.61
C VAL A 112 15.86 -15.58 1.65
N ALA A 113 17.17 -15.80 1.74
CA ALA A 113 18.16 -14.76 1.51
C ALA A 113 18.54 -14.72 0.03
N GLY A 114 18.67 -13.53 -0.55
CA GLY A 114 19.06 -13.37 -1.95
C GLY A 114 19.62 -11.99 -2.25
N GLY A 115 20.39 -11.87 -3.34
CA GLY A 115 20.97 -10.60 -3.77
C GLY A 115 20.39 -10.15 -5.11
N VAL A 116 20.01 -8.87 -5.22
CA VAL A 116 19.59 -8.25 -6.48
C VAL A 116 20.43 -7.00 -6.72
N ASN A 117 21.13 -6.96 -7.85
CA ASN A 117 21.96 -5.83 -8.27
C ASN A 117 22.93 -5.28 -7.19
N GLY A 118 23.47 -6.18 -6.36
CA GLY A 118 24.43 -5.86 -5.30
C GLY A 118 23.82 -5.30 -4.01
N VAL A 119 22.51 -5.45 -3.83
CA VAL A 119 21.82 -5.30 -2.54
C VAL A 119 21.38 -6.67 -2.08
N ASP A 120 21.73 -7.04 -0.85
CA ASP A 120 21.29 -8.28 -0.22
C ASP A 120 19.91 -8.03 0.39
N TRP A 121 19.02 -9.01 0.30
CA TRP A 121 17.64 -8.93 0.75
C TRP A 121 17.27 -10.19 1.52
N LEU A 122 16.60 -9.99 2.65
CA LEU A 122 15.66 -10.96 3.19
C LEU A 122 14.38 -10.86 2.35
N MET A 123 13.95 -11.97 1.76
CA MET A 123 12.75 -12.03 0.92
C MET A 123 11.71 -12.91 1.63
N GLU A 124 10.60 -12.32 2.06
CA GLU A 124 9.55 -13.01 2.82
C GLU A 124 8.26 -13.04 2.02
N LYS A 125 7.74 -14.24 1.75
CA LYS A 125 6.40 -14.40 1.20
C LYS A 125 5.37 -14.00 2.26
N GLN A 126 4.37 -13.22 1.88
CA GLN A 126 3.28 -12.81 2.76
C GLN A 126 2.03 -13.67 2.53
N ASP A 127 1.15 -13.73 3.53
CA ASP A 127 -0.07 -14.54 3.49
C ASP A 127 -1.08 -14.08 2.42
N ASP A 128 -1.00 -12.81 2.02
CA ASP A 128 -1.81 -12.19 0.97
C ASP A 128 -1.27 -12.46 -0.45
N GLY A 129 -0.26 -13.31 -0.59
CA GLY A 129 0.37 -13.63 -1.89
C GLY A 129 1.43 -12.62 -2.34
N GLY A 130 1.56 -11.48 -1.65
CA GLY A 130 2.62 -10.51 -1.88
C GLY A 130 3.96 -10.92 -1.28
N TYR A 131 4.93 -10.01 -1.37
CA TYR A 131 6.26 -10.18 -0.79
C TYR A 131 6.66 -8.97 0.04
N ARG A 132 7.39 -9.24 1.13
CA ARG A 132 8.13 -8.23 1.88
C ARG A 132 9.62 -8.48 1.69
N PHE A 133 10.33 -7.46 1.24
CA PHE A 133 11.78 -7.48 1.08
C PHE A 133 12.40 -6.56 2.11
N THR A 134 13.35 -7.03 2.91
CA THR A 134 14.14 -6.16 3.79
C THR A 134 15.60 -6.23 3.42
N SER A 135 16.22 -5.07 3.11
CA SER A 135 17.64 -5.03 2.76
C SER A 135 18.48 -5.57 3.92
N ALA A 136 19.45 -6.43 3.65
CA ALA A 136 20.40 -6.96 4.61
C ALA A 136 21.79 -6.32 4.41
N ASN A 137 22.67 -6.45 5.41
CA ASN A 137 24.04 -5.94 5.36
C ASN A 137 24.14 -4.43 5.06
N ARG A 138 23.23 -3.64 5.64
CA ARG A 138 23.14 -2.19 5.50
C ARG A 138 23.06 -1.48 6.85
N GLU A 139 23.57 -0.25 6.91
CA GLU A 139 23.49 0.61 8.10
C GLU A 139 22.07 1.15 8.40
N ALA A 140 21.14 1.00 7.46
CA ALA A 140 19.71 1.20 7.65
C ALA A 140 18.95 0.09 6.91
N TYR A 141 17.93 -0.49 7.54
CA TYR A 141 17.11 -1.51 6.89
C TYR A 141 15.98 -0.87 6.11
N VAL A 142 15.95 -1.13 4.81
CA VAL A 142 14.91 -0.70 3.88
C VAL A 142 13.98 -1.88 3.64
N GLU A 143 12.73 -1.74 4.08
CA GLU A 143 11.65 -2.68 3.81
C GLU A 143 10.87 -2.24 2.58
N VAL A 144 10.52 -3.17 1.70
CA VAL A 144 9.68 -2.95 0.53
C VAL A 144 8.58 -4.01 0.53
N ALA A 145 7.33 -3.57 0.67
CA ALA A 145 6.15 -4.40 0.47
C ALA A 145 5.72 -4.32 -0.99
N VAL A 146 5.60 -5.48 -1.63
CA VAL A 146 5.19 -5.63 -3.03
C VAL A 146 3.91 -6.44 -3.06
N PRO A 147 2.80 -5.89 -3.60
CA PRO A 147 1.53 -6.59 -3.64
C PRO A 147 1.57 -7.79 -4.59
N GLU A 148 0.61 -8.71 -4.43
CA GLU A 148 0.46 -9.85 -5.35
C GLU A 148 0.31 -9.38 -6.80
N GLY A 149 0.95 -10.09 -7.74
CA GLY A 149 0.86 -9.82 -9.17
C GLY A 149 1.83 -8.78 -9.72
N VAL A 150 2.56 -8.05 -8.86
CA VAL A 150 3.63 -7.12 -9.26
C VAL A 150 4.96 -7.87 -9.44
N ASP A 151 5.74 -7.51 -10.47
CA ASP A 151 7.06 -8.11 -10.69
C ASP A 151 8.08 -7.59 -9.67
N SER A 152 8.25 -8.36 -8.60
CA SER A 152 9.22 -8.07 -7.55
C SER A 152 10.64 -7.93 -8.07
N SER A 153 11.02 -8.59 -9.17
CA SER A 153 12.37 -8.50 -9.72
C SER A 153 12.64 -7.13 -10.37
N GLY A 154 11.65 -6.58 -11.06
CA GLY A 154 11.65 -5.21 -11.59
C GLY A 154 11.73 -4.18 -10.45
N VAL A 155 10.88 -4.33 -9.43
CA VAL A 155 10.87 -3.47 -8.24
C VAL A 155 12.24 -3.39 -7.58
N LEU A 156 12.84 -4.54 -7.25
CA LEU A 156 14.15 -4.59 -6.59
C LEU A 156 15.27 -4.06 -7.49
N THR A 157 15.17 -4.27 -8.81
CA THR A 157 16.14 -3.77 -9.79
C THR A 157 16.15 -2.25 -9.82
N ASP A 158 14.98 -1.62 -9.89
CA ASP A 158 14.81 -0.16 -9.95
C ASP A 158 15.30 0.52 -8.66
N LEU A 159 15.04 -0.10 -7.51
CA LEU A 159 15.42 0.45 -6.20
C LEU A 159 16.90 0.25 -5.86
N ALA A 160 17.57 -0.77 -6.40
CA ALA A 160 18.91 -1.17 -5.99
C ALA A 160 19.96 -0.04 -6.10
N SER A 161 19.88 0.80 -7.14
CA SER A 161 20.82 1.91 -7.32
C SER A 161 20.69 2.96 -6.22
N ALA A 162 19.46 3.36 -5.90
CA ALA A 162 19.15 4.31 -4.84
C ALA A 162 19.60 3.80 -3.46
N VAL A 163 19.26 2.53 -3.14
CA VAL A 163 19.66 1.90 -1.88
C VAL A 163 21.19 1.84 -1.74
N LYS A 164 21.92 1.42 -2.78
CA LYS A 164 23.39 1.37 -2.72
C LYS A 164 24.02 2.75 -2.54
N LYS A 165 23.44 3.77 -3.17
CA LYS A 165 23.96 5.15 -3.13
C LYS A 165 23.77 5.78 -1.76
N ALA A 166 22.59 5.61 -1.17
CA ALA A 166 22.22 6.30 0.07
C ALA A 166 22.53 5.50 1.33
N ILE A 167 22.52 4.17 1.26
CA ILE A 167 22.65 3.29 2.43
C ILE A 167 23.96 2.49 2.35
N PRO A 168 24.99 2.86 3.14
CA PRO A 168 26.25 2.13 3.20
C PRO A 168 26.08 0.67 3.64
N LYS A 169 27.04 -0.17 3.24
CA LYS A 169 27.16 -1.53 3.78
C LYS A 169 27.53 -1.46 5.27
N GLY A 170 26.91 -2.32 6.07
CA GLY A 170 27.13 -2.36 7.51
C GLY A 170 26.02 -3.13 8.23
N ILE A 171 25.86 -2.89 9.52
CA ILE A 171 24.73 -3.39 10.31
C ILE A 171 24.12 -2.17 11.00
N ALA A 172 22.80 -2.04 10.94
CA ALA A 172 22.12 -0.93 11.60
C ALA A 172 22.33 -1.01 13.13
N SER A 173 22.62 0.13 13.75
CA SER A 173 22.90 0.30 15.18
C SER A 173 21.97 1.32 15.82
#